data_AF-A0A7Y3E1G1-F1
#
_entry.id   AF-A0A7Y3E1G1-F1
#
_cell.length_a   1.000
_cell.length_b   1.000
_cell.length_c   1.000
_cell.angle_alpha   90.00
_cell.angle_beta   90.00
_cell.angle_gamma   90.00
#
_symmetry.space_group_name_H-M   'P 1'
#
loop_
_entity.id
_entity.type
_entity.pdbx_description
1 polymer ?
#
loop_
_entity_poly.entity_id
_entity_poly.type
_entity_poly.pdbx_seq_one_letter_code
_entity_poly.pdbx_strand_id
1 'polypeptide(L)'
;RTYCGKDHNIFKPYITQKSSFKYLSNCLKAHLERFPNQQNGLGKIEENILKIIDGQEIKSEHHLLGYCLNYQGFYGFGDLQLERIIKSLSLFYTTTETGIELTRKGHEALLGHHNFASEINNDMTYGGVDRLKFQFSTSLNKLVKTTLHVN
;
A
#
# COMPACT_ATOMS: atom_id res chain seq x y z
N ARG A 1 11.44 12.92 19.04
CA ARG A 1 11.34 11.51 18.61
C ARG A 1 10.89 11.51 17.15
N THR A 2 11.66 10.91 16.24
CA THR A 2 11.40 10.98 14.79
C THR A 2 10.21 10.10 14.38
N TYR A 3 10.26 8.79 14.61
CA TYR A 3 9.17 7.89 14.21
C TYR A 3 7.86 8.08 14.99
N CYS A 4 7.94 8.29 16.31
CA CYS A 4 6.76 8.57 17.15
C CYS A 4 6.23 10.02 17.04
N GLY A 5 6.59 10.74 15.97
CA GLY A 5 6.21 12.13 15.73
C GLY A 5 4.86 12.27 15.02
N LYS A 6 4.41 13.52 14.84
CA LYS A 6 3.15 13.84 14.13
C LYS A 6 3.32 14.07 12.63
N ASP A 7 4.55 14.21 12.16
CA ASP A 7 4.90 14.43 10.76
C ASP A 7 5.99 13.45 10.36
N HIS A 8 5.66 12.54 9.46
CA HIS A 8 6.60 11.53 8.95
C HIS A 8 7.40 12.04 7.75
N ASN A 9 7.13 13.24 7.22
CA ASN A 9 7.97 13.86 6.18
C ASN A 9 9.38 14.18 6.67
N ILE A 10 9.58 14.25 8.00
CA ILE A 10 10.90 14.41 8.60
C ILE A 10 11.86 13.26 8.26
N PHE A 11 11.37 12.13 7.71
CA PHE A 11 12.21 11.05 7.21
C PHE A 11 12.94 11.39 5.90
N LYS A 12 12.44 12.37 5.13
CA LYS A 12 12.98 12.67 3.79
C LYS A 12 14.48 13.01 3.78
N PRO A 13 15.01 13.86 4.68
CA PRO A 13 16.45 14.12 4.71
C PRO A 13 17.30 12.87 4.99
N TYR A 14 16.76 11.94 5.78
CA TYR A 14 17.47 10.70 6.15
C TYR A 14 17.46 9.65 5.04
N ILE A 15 16.51 9.72 4.09
CA ILE A 15 16.45 8.80 2.93
C ILE A 15 17.73 8.88 2.09
N THR A 16 18.31 10.08 1.93
CA THR A 16 19.51 10.28 1.10
C THR A 16 20.81 10.25 1.90
N GLN A 17 20.73 10.14 3.24
CA GLN A 17 21.90 10.16 4.10
C GLN A 17 22.63 8.81 4.09
N LYS A 18 23.96 8.84 3.95
CA LYS A 18 24.79 7.63 4.11
C LYS A 18 24.67 7.10 5.54
N SER A 19 24.52 5.79 5.66
CA SER A 19 24.36 5.08 6.93
C SER A 19 25.08 3.74 6.86
N SER A 20 25.52 3.22 8.01
CA SER A 20 26.04 1.84 8.12
C SER A 20 24.96 0.79 7.83
N PHE A 21 23.69 1.17 7.96
CA PHE A 21 22.54 0.32 7.61
C PHE A 21 22.26 0.38 6.11
N LYS A 22 22.76 -0.62 5.37
CA LYS A 22 22.66 -0.73 3.89
C LYS A 22 21.25 -0.51 3.33
N TYR A 23 20.21 -0.94 4.05
CA TYR A 23 18.82 -0.88 3.57
C TYR A 23 17.99 0.28 4.16
N LEU A 24 18.57 1.13 5.02
CA LEU A 24 17.81 2.17 5.71
C LEU A 24 17.09 3.13 4.76
N SER A 25 17.76 3.56 3.68
CA SER A 25 17.17 4.42 2.65
C SER A 25 15.91 3.78 2.05
N ASN A 26 15.99 2.50 1.70
CA ASN A 26 14.87 1.76 1.13
C ASN A 26 13.73 1.59 2.13
N CYS A 27 14.02 1.24 3.38
CA CYS A 27 13.02 1.10 4.43
C CYS A 27 12.27 2.42 4.69
N LEU A 28 12.98 3.55 4.70
CA LEU A 28 12.37 4.87 4.88
C LEU A 28 11.50 5.28 3.68
N LYS A 29 11.90 4.95 2.44
CA LYS A 29 11.06 5.14 1.26
C LYS A 29 9.80 4.27 1.33
N ALA A 30 9.96 2.96 1.55
CA ALA A 30 8.84 2.04 1.70
C ALA A 30 7.87 2.49 2.78
N HIS A 31 8.37 3.01 3.91
CA HIS A 31 7.52 3.53 4.97
C HIS A 31 6.57 4.64 4.49
N LEU A 32 7.06 5.59 3.69
CA LEU A 32 6.21 6.65 3.13
C LEU A 32 5.19 6.08 2.12
N GLU A 33 5.58 5.08 1.34
CA GLU A 33 4.72 4.42 0.35
C GLU A 33 3.67 3.45 0.95
N ARG A 34 3.69 3.22 2.28
CA ARG A 34 2.60 2.50 2.98
C ARG A 34 1.32 3.33 3.10
N PHE A 35 1.47 4.66 3.05
CA PHE A 35 0.33 5.57 3.06
C PHE A 35 -0.41 5.51 1.72
N PRO A 36 -1.73 5.72 1.71
CA PRO A 36 -2.54 5.73 0.49
C PRO A 36 -1.94 6.67 -0.56
N ASN A 37 -1.74 6.21 -1.78
CA ASN A 37 -1.35 7.10 -2.86
C ASN A 37 -2.45 8.14 -3.09
N GLN A 38 -2.07 9.37 -3.41
CA GLN A 38 -2.99 10.47 -3.66
C GLN A 38 -3.97 10.17 -4.83
N GLN A 39 -3.57 9.38 -5.83
CA GLN A 39 -4.39 9.09 -7.01
C GLN A 39 -5.36 7.93 -6.77
N ASN A 40 -4.85 6.75 -6.41
CA ASN A 40 -5.66 5.53 -6.31
C ASN A 40 -6.07 5.13 -4.89
N GLY A 41 -5.50 5.76 -3.86
CA GLY A 41 -5.80 5.43 -2.46
C GLY A 41 -5.17 4.13 -1.94
N LEU A 42 -4.30 3.50 -2.72
CA LEU A 42 -3.61 2.26 -2.35
C LEU A 42 -2.24 2.55 -1.74
N GLY A 43 -1.87 1.81 -0.71
CA GLY A 43 -0.47 1.67 -0.30
C GLY A 43 0.29 0.76 -1.27
N LYS A 44 1.62 0.79 -1.24
CA LYS A 44 2.45 0.05 -2.21
C LYS A 44 2.18 -1.45 -2.27
N ILE A 45 1.99 -2.07 -1.11
CA ILE A 45 1.69 -3.51 -1.03
C ILE A 45 0.29 -3.81 -1.56
N GLU A 46 -0.69 -2.97 -1.26
CA GLU A 46 -2.05 -3.11 -1.78
C GLU A 46 -2.06 -3.03 -3.31
N GLU A 47 -1.37 -2.04 -3.87
CA GLU A 47 -1.17 -1.88 -5.32
C GLU A 47 -0.45 -3.09 -5.94
N ASN A 48 0.57 -3.62 -5.27
CA ASN A 48 1.33 -4.78 -5.75
C ASN A 48 0.46 -6.05 -5.81
N ILE A 49 -0.41 -6.27 -4.81
CA ILE A 49 -1.35 -7.40 -4.80
C ILE A 49 -2.28 -7.34 -6.01
N LEU A 50 -2.84 -6.16 -6.30
CA LEU A 50 -3.69 -5.95 -7.48
C LEU A 50 -2.96 -6.22 -8.79
N LYS A 51 -1.70 -5.77 -8.90
CA LYS A 51 -0.85 -6.04 -10.08
C LYS A 51 -0.51 -7.52 -10.26
N ILE A 52 -0.36 -8.26 -9.16
CA ILE A 52 -0.17 -9.72 -9.22
C ILE A 52 -1.42 -10.38 -9.77
N ILE A 53 -2.61 -9.99 -9.30
CA ILE A 53 -3.88 -10.53 -9.81
C ILE A 53 -4.08 -10.18 -11.30
N ASP A 54 -3.74 -8.96 -11.71
CA ASP A 54 -3.88 -8.49 -13.10
C ASP A 54 -2.91 -9.20 -14.07
N GLY A 55 -1.69 -9.48 -13.60
CA GLY A 55 -0.60 -9.95 -14.47
C GLY A 55 -0.32 -11.44 -14.41
N GLN A 56 -0.89 -12.19 -13.48
CA GLN A 56 -0.61 -13.62 -13.27
C GLN A 56 -1.90 -14.43 -13.19
N GLU A 57 -1.81 -15.71 -13.53
CA GLU A 57 -2.93 -16.63 -13.38
C GLU A 57 -3.04 -17.13 -11.92
N ILE A 58 -3.86 -16.44 -11.14
CA ILE A 58 -4.06 -16.74 -9.71
C ILE A 58 -5.20 -17.74 -9.55
N LYS A 59 -4.93 -18.86 -8.86
CA LYS A 59 -5.88 -19.99 -8.74
C LYS A 59 -6.69 -19.99 -7.46
N SER A 60 -6.20 -19.34 -6.41
CA SER A 60 -6.83 -19.26 -5.11
C SER A 60 -6.17 -18.16 -4.27
N GLU A 61 -6.79 -17.76 -3.16
CA GLU A 61 -6.19 -16.79 -2.24
C GLU A 61 -4.88 -17.31 -1.62
N HIS A 62 -4.77 -18.63 -1.41
CA HIS A 62 -3.52 -19.24 -0.94
C HIS A 62 -2.42 -19.14 -2.00
N HIS A 63 -2.76 -19.34 -3.28
CA HIS A 63 -1.83 -19.13 -4.38
C HIS A 63 -1.39 -17.66 -4.47
N LEU A 64 -2.35 -16.72 -4.34
CA LEU A 64 -2.07 -15.28 -4.27
C LEU A 64 -1.13 -14.93 -3.12
N LEU A 65 -1.37 -15.47 -1.92
CA LEU A 65 -0.52 -15.28 -0.75
C LEU A 65 0.91 -15.72 -1.02
N GLY A 66 1.09 -16.87 -1.67
CA GLY A 66 2.40 -17.38 -2.10
C GLY A 66 3.13 -16.39 -3.02
N TYR A 67 2.45 -15.83 -4.02
CA TYR A 67 3.02 -14.75 -4.83
C TYR A 67 3.37 -13.53 -3.99
N CYS A 68 2.46 -13.06 -3.13
CA CYS A 68 2.68 -11.87 -2.32
C CYS A 68 3.90 -12.03 -1.39
N LEU A 69 4.10 -13.21 -0.81
CA LEU A 69 5.26 -13.51 0.04
C LEU A 69 6.58 -13.41 -0.74
N ASN A 70 6.61 -13.88 -1.99
CA ASN A 70 7.79 -13.87 -2.85
C ASN A 70 8.07 -12.50 -3.48
N TYR A 71 7.02 -11.73 -3.78
CA TYR A 71 7.09 -10.49 -4.56
C TYR A 71 6.76 -9.21 -3.77
N GLN A 72 6.82 -9.26 -2.43
CA GLN A 72 6.65 -8.08 -1.56
C GLN A 72 7.89 -7.16 -1.48
N GLY A 73 9.02 -7.53 -2.08
CA GLY A 73 10.26 -6.76 -2.00
C GLY A 73 10.84 -6.73 -0.59
N PHE A 74 11.15 -5.54 -0.08
CA PHE A 74 11.83 -5.32 1.21
C PHE A 74 10.89 -4.89 2.35
N TYR A 75 9.58 -5.16 2.22
CA TYR A 75 8.58 -4.81 3.23
C TYR A 75 8.51 -5.80 4.41
N GLY A 76 8.88 -7.07 4.19
CA GLY A 76 9.07 -8.06 5.27
C GLY A 76 7.78 -8.47 6.00
N PHE A 77 6.63 -8.40 5.34
CA PHE A 77 5.37 -8.92 5.84
C PHE A 77 5.37 -10.45 5.89
N GLY A 78 4.86 -10.99 7.01
CA GLY A 78 4.56 -12.41 7.14
C GLY A 78 3.25 -12.82 6.46
N ASP A 79 3.01 -14.11 6.44
CA ASP A 79 1.80 -14.76 5.90
C ASP A 79 0.51 -14.15 6.47
N LEU A 80 0.34 -14.14 7.79
CA LEU A 80 -0.86 -13.63 8.47
C LEU A 80 -1.11 -12.15 8.18
N GLN A 81 -0.05 -11.37 7.99
CA GLN A 81 -0.18 -9.95 7.66
C GLN A 81 -0.63 -9.76 6.22
N LEU A 82 -0.05 -10.50 5.27
CA LEU A 82 -0.46 -10.45 3.87
C LEU A 82 -1.87 -10.98 3.67
N GLU A 83 -2.27 -12.06 4.35
CA GLU A 83 -3.65 -12.57 4.32
C GLU A 83 -4.66 -11.50 4.74
N ARG A 84 -4.36 -10.73 5.79
CA ARG A 84 -5.24 -9.63 6.23
C ARG A 84 -5.32 -8.52 5.19
N ILE A 85 -4.20 -8.19 4.56
CA ILE A 85 -4.18 -7.18 3.48
C ILE A 85 -4.99 -7.69 2.29
N ILE A 86 -4.79 -8.93 1.84
CA ILE A 86 -5.55 -9.54 0.74
C ILE A 86 -7.05 -9.47 1.04
N LYS A 87 -7.48 -9.90 2.23
CA LYS A 87 -8.90 -9.82 2.64
C LYS A 87 -9.47 -8.40 2.62
N SER A 88 -8.68 -7.40 2.99
CA SER A 88 -9.09 -5.99 2.94
C SER A 88 -9.31 -5.46 1.52
N LEU A 89 -8.81 -6.17 0.50
CA LEU A 89 -8.90 -5.81 -0.91
C LEU A 89 -10.01 -6.56 -1.66
N SER A 90 -10.89 -7.26 -0.95
CA SER A 90 -11.98 -8.06 -1.54
C SER A 90 -12.93 -7.28 -2.47
N LEU A 91 -13.00 -5.95 -2.37
CA LEU A 91 -13.75 -5.09 -3.29
C LEU A 91 -13.18 -5.09 -4.73
N PHE A 92 -11.90 -5.43 -4.88
CA PHE A 92 -11.15 -5.26 -6.12
C PHE A 92 -10.93 -6.56 -6.89
N TYR A 93 -11.26 -7.70 -6.30
CA TYR A 93 -11.13 -8.99 -6.98
C TYR A 93 -12.34 -9.87 -6.70
N THR A 94 -12.56 -10.84 -7.57
CA THR A 94 -13.58 -11.87 -7.40
C THR A 94 -12.95 -13.24 -7.60
N THR A 95 -13.48 -14.23 -6.89
CA THR A 95 -13.09 -15.64 -7.07
C THR A 95 -14.12 -16.30 -7.98
N THR A 96 -13.65 -16.84 -9.10
CA THR A 96 -14.43 -17.59 -10.07
C THR A 96 -14.01 -19.06 -10.04
N GLU A 97 -14.60 -19.90 -10.88
CA GLU A 97 -14.17 -21.30 -11.06
C GLU A 97 -12.76 -21.40 -11.69
N THR A 98 -12.34 -20.39 -12.45
CA THR A 98 -11.06 -20.35 -13.18
C THR A 98 -9.92 -19.79 -12.34
N GLY A 99 -10.22 -18.98 -11.32
CA GLY A 99 -9.22 -18.37 -10.45
C GLY A 99 -9.69 -17.09 -9.77
N ILE A 100 -8.75 -16.19 -9.50
CA ILE A 100 -9.00 -14.85 -8.98
C ILE A 100 -8.75 -13.85 -10.11
N GLU A 101 -9.71 -12.97 -10.34
CA GLU A 101 -9.65 -11.94 -11.36
C GLU A 101 -10.02 -10.58 -10.77
N LEU A 102 -9.50 -9.49 -11.34
CA LEU A 102 -9.86 -8.15 -10.90
C LEU A 102 -11.32 -7.83 -11.23
N THR A 103 -11.98 -7.11 -10.32
CA THR A 103 -13.24 -6.46 -10.61
C THR A 103 -13.00 -5.18 -11.41
N ARG A 104 -14.08 -4.58 -11.92
CA ARG A 104 -14.03 -3.24 -12.51
C ARG A 104 -13.35 -2.22 -11.58
N LYS A 105 -13.65 -2.25 -10.27
CA LYS A 105 -13.00 -1.37 -9.29
C LYS A 105 -11.51 -1.64 -9.18
N GLY A 106 -11.09 -2.90 -9.27
CA GLY A 106 -9.67 -3.27 -9.27
C GLY A 106 -8.90 -2.63 -10.43
N HIS A 107 -9.46 -2.69 -11.64
CA HIS A 107 -8.88 -2.02 -12.79
C HIS A 107 -8.90 -0.48 -12.66
N GLU A 108 -10.00 0.11 -12.18
CA GLU A 108 -10.08 1.56 -11.93
C GLU A 108 -9.04 2.04 -10.90
N ALA A 109 -8.77 1.23 -9.87
CA ALA A 109 -7.74 1.49 -8.87
C ALA A 109 -6.33 1.43 -9.47
N LEU A 110 -6.03 0.44 -10.32
CA LEU A 110 -4.74 0.34 -11.01
C LEU A 110 -4.49 1.49 -11.99
N LEU A 111 -5.55 1.97 -12.67
CA LEU A 111 -5.47 3.12 -13.57
C LEU A 111 -5.35 4.47 -12.83
N GLY A 112 -5.65 4.51 -11.52
CA GLY A 112 -5.59 5.73 -10.72
C GLY A 112 -6.70 6.73 -11.01
N HIS A 113 -7.85 6.26 -11.52
CA HIS A 113 -8.99 7.10 -11.85
C HIS A 113 -9.83 7.49 -10.63
N HIS A 114 -9.76 6.72 -9.55
CA HIS A 114 -10.51 6.97 -8.32
C HIS A 114 -9.67 6.64 -7.09
N ASN A 115 -9.79 7.46 -6.05
CA ASN A 115 -9.09 7.25 -4.80
C ASN A 115 -9.94 6.38 -3.87
N PHE A 116 -9.55 5.12 -3.69
CA PHE A 116 -10.29 4.15 -2.89
C PHE A 116 -9.89 4.13 -1.40
N ALA A 117 -9.08 5.07 -0.90
CA ALA A 117 -8.55 5.00 0.47
C ALA A 117 -9.66 4.88 1.54
N SER A 118 -10.76 5.62 1.35
CA SER A 118 -11.94 5.58 2.23
C SER A 118 -12.76 4.30 2.07
N GLU A 119 -12.79 3.68 0.89
CA GLU A 119 -13.50 2.42 0.65
C GLU A 119 -12.73 1.22 1.23
N ILE A 120 -11.40 1.23 1.13
CA ILE A 120 -10.53 0.23 1.77
C ILE A 120 -10.58 0.38 3.29
N ASN A 121 -10.68 1.62 3.77
CA ASN A 121 -10.79 1.97 5.18
C ASN A 121 -9.73 1.30 6.07
N ASN A 122 -8.50 1.16 5.56
CA ASN A 122 -7.38 0.65 6.34
C ASN A 122 -6.83 1.79 7.22
N ASP A 123 -7.32 1.80 8.46
CA ASP A 123 -7.12 2.78 9.55
C ASP A 123 -5.87 2.53 10.41
N MET A 124 -4.91 1.75 9.88
CA MET A 124 -3.66 1.47 10.58
C MET A 124 -2.96 2.76 11.04
N THR A 125 -2.36 2.71 12.23
CA THR A 125 -1.52 3.80 12.74
C THR A 125 -0.04 3.42 12.63
N TYR A 126 0.76 4.29 12.03
CA TYR A 126 2.20 4.14 11.95
C TYR A 126 2.89 5.17 12.81
N GLY A 127 3.60 4.74 13.87
CA GLY A 127 4.38 5.65 14.71
C GLY A 127 3.57 6.83 15.29
N GLY A 128 2.29 6.64 15.58
CA GLY A 128 1.39 7.69 16.08
C GLY A 128 0.74 8.56 15.00
N VAL A 129 0.96 8.26 13.72
CA VAL A 129 0.28 8.88 12.58
C VAL A 129 -0.76 7.92 12.02
N ASP A 130 -2.01 8.36 12.00
CA ASP A 130 -3.12 7.65 11.34
C ASP A 130 -2.91 7.66 9.82
N ARG A 131 -2.90 6.48 9.22
CA ARG A 131 -2.69 6.26 7.79
C ARG A 131 -3.68 7.03 6.93
N LEU A 132 -4.95 7.12 7.32
CA LEU A 132 -6.00 7.72 6.49
C LEU A 132 -5.99 9.27 6.55
N LYS A 133 -5.32 9.86 7.54
CA LYS A 133 -5.15 11.33 7.65
C LYS A 133 -4.11 11.89 6.69
N PHE A 134 -3.35 11.03 6.01
CA PHE A 134 -2.31 11.44 5.07
C PHE A 134 -2.36 10.60 3.79
N GLN A 135 -1.90 11.19 2.69
CA GLN A 135 -1.73 10.52 1.41
C GLN A 135 -0.30 10.73 0.93
N PHE A 136 0.26 9.74 0.25
CA PHE A 136 1.54 9.87 -0.42
C PHE A 136 1.34 10.52 -1.80
N SER A 137 1.93 11.69 -1.98
CA SER A 137 1.97 12.39 -3.26
C SER A 137 3.23 12.00 -4.02
N THR A 138 3.08 11.25 -5.12
CA THR A 138 4.20 10.84 -5.98
C THR A 138 4.94 12.04 -6.56
N SER A 139 4.21 13.09 -6.99
CA SER A 139 4.79 14.29 -7.60
C SER A 139 5.63 15.11 -6.63
N LEU A 140 5.18 15.25 -5.38
CA LEU A 140 5.90 15.97 -4.33
C LEU A 140 6.86 15.06 -3.54
N ASN A 141 6.81 13.75 -3.80
CA ASN A 141 7.51 12.68 -3.09
C ASN A 141 7.40 12.87 -1.55
N LYS A 142 6.19 13.08 -1.04
CA LYS A 142 5.95 13.42 0.37
C LYS A 142 4.53 13.05 0.81
N LEU A 143 4.32 12.98 2.12
CA LEU A 143 2.99 12.86 2.71
C LEU A 143 2.31 14.22 2.75
N VAL A 144 1.09 14.28 2.24
CA VAL A 144 0.18 15.43 2.31
C VAL A 144 -1.02 15.06 3.17
N LYS A 145 -1.62 16.02 3.87
CA LYS A 145 -2.83 15.74 4.66
C LYS A 145 -3.99 15.40 3.72
N THR A 146 -4.75 14.37 4.07
CA THR A 146 -5.99 14.03 3.38
C THR A 146 -6.98 15.16 3.57
N THR A 147 -7.47 15.72 2.47
CA THR A 147 -8.60 16.65 2.49
C THR A 147 -9.83 15.84 2.14
N LEU A 148 -10.63 15.50 3.16
CA LEU A 148 -11.94 14.91 2.92
C LEU A 148 -12.85 16.04 2.42
N HIS A 149 -13.08 16.09 1.11
CA HIS A 149 -14.24 16.82 0.60
C HIS A 149 -15.46 16.01 1.00
N VAL A 150 -16.03 16.35 2.16
CA VAL A 150 -17.37 15.90 2.55
C VAL A 150 -18.32 16.61 1.59
N ASN A 151 -18.81 15.87 0.58
CA ASN A 151 -19.95 16.30 -0.22
C ASN A 151 -21.24 16.13 0.58
#